data_AF-A0A2V5L2G2-F1
#
_entry.id   AF-A0A2V5L2G2-F1
#
_cell.length_a   1.000
_cell.length_b   1.000
_cell.length_c   1.000
_cell.angle_alpha   90.00
_cell.angle_beta   90.00
_cell.angle_gamma   90.00
#
_symmetry.space_group_name_H-M   'P 1'
#
loop_
_entity.id
_entity.type
_entity.pdbx_description
1 polymer ?
#
loop_
_entity_poly.entity_id
_entity_poly.type
_entity_poly.pdbx_seq_one_letter_code
_entity_poly.pdbx_strand_id
1 'polypeptide(L)'
;MALTTAVKEELSRLDIKKSSVRKAEVSALLRFAGGLHIISGRIVIEAEVDSAATARRLRVAIAEIYGHQSEIIVVSGGGGLRRGNRYVIRVVRDGEALARQTGLLDGRGRPVRGLPSVVVNGSAADAEAVWRGAFLAHGSLTEPGRSSALEVTCPGPEAALALVGAARRIDIAAKAREVRGIDRVVIRDGDTIAELLVRMGAHETLLVWEERRMRKEVRATANRLANFDDANLRRSAQAAVAAGARVDRALEILGDDVPDHLKYAGELRVGHKQASLDELGRLADPPLTKDAIAGRIRRLLAMADKKAQETGIPGTEFNVTFDMLES
;
A
#
# COMPACT_ATOMS: atom_id res chain seq x y z
N MET A 1 5.71 -4.64 11.87
CA MET A 1 5.54 -5.73 12.87
C MET A 1 4.43 -5.42 13.87
N ALA A 2 4.32 -4.19 14.38
CA ALA A 2 3.28 -3.83 15.36
C ALA A 2 1.85 -4.20 14.92
N LEU A 3 1.45 -3.89 13.68
CA LEU A 3 0.12 -4.24 13.16
C LEU A 3 -0.13 -5.75 13.10
N THR A 4 0.83 -6.54 12.60
CA THR A 4 0.74 -8.01 12.64
C THR A 4 0.49 -8.52 14.07
N THR A 5 1.27 -8.03 15.03
CA THR A 5 1.13 -8.42 16.43
C THR A 5 -0.25 -8.05 16.98
N ALA A 6 -0.73 -6.83 16.70
CA ALA A 6 -2.06 -6.38 17.11
C ALA A 6 -3.18 -7.28 16.55
N VAL A 7 -3.14 -7.60 15.24
CA VAL A 7 -4.11 -8.53 14.64
C VAL A 7 -4.05 -9.88 15.34
N LYS A 8 -2.86 -10.46 15.53
CA LYS A 8 -2.75 -11.78 16.18
C LYS A 8 -3.26 -11.76 17.61
N GLU A 9 -3.00 -10.70 18.37
CA GLU A 9 -3.51 -10.55 19.74
C GLU A 9 -5.03 -10.42 19.79
N GLU A 10 -5.61 -9.60 18.92
CA GLU A 10 -7.05 -9.39 18.81
C GLU A 10 -7.76 -10.70 18.41
N LEU A 11 -7.31 -11.33 17.33
CA LEU A 11 -7.84 -12.61 16.85
C LEU A 11 -7.71 -13.72 17.91
N SER A 12 -6.65 -13.68 18.73
CA SER A 12 -6.46 -14.67 19.79
C SER A 12 -7.50 -14.57 20.91
N ARG A 13 -8.12 -13.40 21.10
CA ARG A 13 -9.14 -13.14 22.13
C ARG A 13 -10.58 -13.34 21.64
N LEU A 14 -10.79 -13.58 20.34
CA LEU A 14 -12.13 -13.78 19.78
C LEU A 14 -12.83 -14.99 20.39
N ASP A 15 -14.03 -14.78 20.91
CA ASP A 15 -14.88 -15.82 21.44
C ASP A 15 -15.71 -16.47 20.32
N ILE A 16 -15.48 -17.76 20.08
CA ILE A 16 -16.12 -18.51 19.01
C ILE A 16 -16.94 -19.63 19.61
N LYS A 17 -18.26 -19.56 19.47
CA LYS A 17 -19.18 -20.56 20.06
C LYS A 17 -19.38 -21.79 19.18
N LYS A 18 -19.42 -21.62 17.86
CA LYS A 18 -19.75 -22.69 16.92
C LYS A 18 -18.60 -23.70 16.80
N SER A 19 -18.87 -24.97 17.11
CA SER A 19 -17.86 -26.04 17.13
C SER A 19 -17.14 -26.24 15.78
N SER A 20 -17.86 -26.16 14.65
CA SER A 20 -17.26 -26.30 13.32
C SER A 20 -16.18 -25.25 13.05
N VAL A 21 -16.47 -24.00 13.42
CA VAL A 21 -15.58 -22.84 13.22
C VAL A 21 -14.33 -22.99 14.07
N ARG A 22 -14.48 -23.40 15.34
CA ARG A 22 -13.34 -23.69 16.22
C ARG A 22 -12.46 -24.81 15.66
N LYS A 23 -13.06 -25.91 15.17
CA LYS A 23 -12.34 -27.04 14.56
C LYS A 23 -11.60 -26.63 13.28
N ALA A 24 -12.23 -25.84 12.42
CA ALA A 24 -11.63 -25.33 11.19
C ALA A 24 -10.44 -24.42 11.47
N GLU A 25 -10.55 -23.54 12.47
CA GLU A 25 -9.43 -22.68 12.91
C GLU A 25 -8.25 -23.51 13.44
N VAL A 26 -8.49 -24.48 14.33
CA VAL A 26 -7.42 -25.34 14.89
C VAL A 26 -6.75 -26.16 13.79
N SER A 27 -7.54 -26.76 12.89
CA SER A 27 -7.01 -27.54 11.76
C SER A 27 -6.09 -26.69 10.88
N ALA A 28 -6.53 -25.48 10.50
CA ALA A 28 -5.72 -24.56 9.71
C ALA A 28 -4.48 -24.09 10.48
N LEU A 29 -4.63 -23.67 11.74
CA LEU A 29 -3.52 -23.21 12.57
C LEU A 29 -2.44 -24.29 12.70
N LEU A 30 -2.81 -25.53 13.03
CA LEU A 30 -1.86 -26.64 13.12
C LEU A 30 -1.21 -26.93 11.76
N ARG A 31 -1.97 -26.98 10.67
CA ARG A 31 -1.42 -27.26 9.33
C ARG A 31 -0.37 -26.22 8.92
N PHE A 32 -0.67 -24.94 9.15
CA PHE A 32 0.19 -23.83 8.75
C PHE A 32 1.37 -23.65 9.70
N ALA A 33 1.23 -23.97 10.99
CA ALA A 33 2.32 -23.88 11.98
C ALA A 33 3.28 -25.08 11.97
N GLY A 34 3.19 -25.96 10.95
CA GLY A 34 4.06 -27.14 10.84
C GLY A 34 3.65 -28.33 11.72
N GLY A 35 2.41 -28.35 12.21
CA GLY A 35 1.92 -29.19 13.30
C GLY A 35 2.20 -30.68 13.27
N LEU A 36 2.59 -31.32 12.16
CA LEU A 36 2.72 -32.77 12.05
C LEU A 36 4.18 -33.20 11.92
N HIS A 37 4.68 -33.95 12.90
CA HIS A 37 6.03 -34.49 12.90
C HIS A 37 6.02 -36.01 13.14
N ILE A 38 6.97 -36.71 12.50
CA ILE A 38 7.21 -38.14 12.73
C ILE A 38 8.59 -38.26 13.37
N ILE A 39 8.62 -38.65 14.64
CA ILE A 39 9.84 -38.76 15.45
C ILE A 39 9.98 -40.22 15.89
N SER A 40 11.03 -40.90 15.43
CA SER A 40 11.29 -42.32 15.74
C SER A 40 10.07 -43.22 15.49
N GLY A 41 9.36 -42.99 14.37
CA GLY A 41 8.17 -43.75 13.99
C GLY A 41 6.89 -43.38 14.75
N ARG A 42 6.92 -42.42 15.67
CA ARG A 42 5.74 -41.92 16.39
C ARG A 42 5.29 -40.58 15.85
N ILE A 43 3.98 -40.40 15.75
CA ILE A 43 3.38 -39.13 15.33
C ILE A 43 3.27 -38.21 16.53
N VAL A 44 3.89 -37.04 16.42
CA VAL A 44 3.89 -35.98 17.43
C VAL A 44 3.33 -34.73 16.78
N ILE A 45 2.52 -33.98 17.53
CA ILE A 45 2.08 -32.65 17.08
C ILE A 45 2.99 -31.60 17.69
N GLU A 46 3.65 -30.79 16.86
CA GLU A 46 4.46 -29.64 17.25
C GLU A 46 4.09 -28.44 16.36
N ALA A 47 3.41 -27.45 16.93
CA ALA A 47 3.01 -26.25 16.21
C ALA A 47 3.81 -25.04 16.71
N GLU A 48 4.51 -24.34 15.82
CA GLU A 48 5.36 -23.20 16.15
C GLU A 48 4.71 -21.86 15.78
N VAL A 49 4.53 -20.99 16.78
CA VAL A 49 3.95 -19.64 16.61
C VAL A 49 4.83 -18.54 17.22
N ASP A 50 4.65 -17.30 16.78
CA ASP A 50 5.37 -16.10 17.28
C ASP A 50 4.63 -15.35 18.39
N SER A 51 3.41 -15.77 18.75
CA SER A 51 2.58 -15.08 19.75
C SER A 51 2.21 -15.99 20.91
N ALA A 52 2.46 -15.52 22.13
CA ALA A 52 2.05 -16.21 23.36
C ALA A 52 0.53 -16.33 23.46
N ALA A 53 -0.22 -15.34 22.97
CA ALA A 53 -1.68 -15.34 22.97
C ALA A 53 -2.22 -16.44 22.04
N THR A 54 -1.63 -16.57 20.86
CA THR A 54 -1.96 -17.64 19.91
C THR A 54 -1.63 -19.02 20.49
N ALA A 55 -0.48 -19.17 21.15
CA ALA A 55 -0.10 -20.43 21.77
C ALA A 55 -1.07 -20.86 22.88
N ARG A 56 -1.46 -19.93 23.76
CA ARG A 56 -2.46 -20.20 24.81
C ARG A 56 -3.82 -20.56 24.21
N ARG A 57 -4.27 -19.83 23.19
CA ARG A 57 -5.52 -20.12 22.50
C ARG A 57 -5.53 -21.52 21.90
N LEU A 58 -4.46 -21.90 21.19
CA LEU A 58 -4.35 -23.23 20.60
C LEU A 58 -4.34 -24.33 21.67
N ARG A 59 -3.58 -24.16 22.76
CA ARG A 59 -3.56 -25.10 23.89
C ARG A 59 -4.95 -25.32 24.48
N VAL A 60 -5.68 -24.23 24.76
CA VAL A 60 -7.06 -24.31 25.29
C VAL A 60 -7.98 -24.99 24.28
N ALA A 61 -7.90 -24.64 23.00
CA ALA A 61 -8.72 -25.24 21.96
C ALA A 61 -8.44 -26.76 21.79
N ILE A 62 -7.17 -27.18 21.87
CA ILE A 62 -6.80 -28.61 21.84
C ILE A 62 -7.44 -29.36 23.00
N ALA A 63 -7.36 -28.81 24.21
CA ALA A 63 -7.93 -29.42 25.41
C ALA A 63 -9.47 -29.48 25.36
N GLU A 64 -10.13 -28.36 25.04
CA GLU A 64 -11.60 -28.28 25.09
C GLU A 64 -12.30 -28.99 23.93
N ILE A 65 -11.73 -28.97 22.72
CA ILE A 65 -12.39 -29.52 21.52
C ILE A 65 -12.05 -31.00 21.34
N TYR A 66 -10.83 -31.40 21.69
CA TYR A 66 -10.30 -32.72 21.36
C TYR A 66 -9.93 -33.55 22.60
N GLY A 67 -9.89 -32.95 23.80
CA GLY A 67 -9.61 -33.67 25.06
C GLY A 67 -8.13 -33.98 25.29
N HIS A 68 -7.22 -33.41 24.50
CA HIS A 68 -5.79 -33.72 24.59
C HIS A 68 -5.03 -32.68 25.41
N GLN A 69 -4.06 -33.15 26.20
CA GLN A 69 -3.14 -32.26 26.90
C GLN A 69 -2.01 -31.83 25.97
N SER A 70 -1.64 -30.54 26.06
CA SER A 70 -0.51 -29.97 25.32
C SER A 70 0.39 -29.15 26.23
N GLU A 71 1.69 -29.19 25.92
CA GLU A 71 2.73 -28.40 26.58
C GLU A 71 3.08 -27.19 25.72
N ILE A 72 3.43 -26.06 26.35
CA ILE A 72 3.96 -24.88 25.66
C ILE A 72 5.43 -24.76 26.04
N ILE A 73 6.30 -24.89 25.05
CA ILE A 73 7.75 -24.71 25.19
C ILE A 73 8.10 -23.33 24.64
N VAL A 74 8.76 -22.50 25.45
CA VAL A 74 9.26 -21.20 25.02
C VAL A 74 10.66 -21.37 24.48
N VAL A 75 10.86 -21.05 23.20
CA VAL A 75 12.16 -21.07 22.55
C VAL A 75 12.60 -19.63 22.38
N SER A 76 13.62 -19.21 23.13
CA SER A 76 14.24 -17.90 22.95
C SER A 76 14.83 -17.82 21.55
N GLY A 77 14.45 -16.80 20.78
CA GLY A 77 15.04 -16.56 19.47
C GLY A 77 16.54 -16.31 19.62
N GLY A 78 17.36 -17.27 19.21
CA GLY A 78 18.82 -17.07 19.10
C GLY A 78 19.12 -15.84 18.23
N GLY A 79 20.23 -15.15 18.53
CA GLY A 79 20.60 -13.78 18.11
C GLY A 79 20.72 -13.48 16.60
N GLY A 80 19.72 -13.84 15.80
CA GLY A 80 19.56 -13.47 14.40
C GLY A 80 18.42 -12.46 14.16
N LEU A 81 18.20 -12.13 12.89
CA LEU A 81 17.28 -11.08 12.40
C LEU A 81 15.79 -11.27 12.81
N ARG A 82 15.41 -12.45 13.30
CA ARG A 82 14.08 -12.74 13.86
C ARG A 82 14.07 -12.52 15.37
N ARG A 83 14.03 -11.24 15.78
CA ARG A 83 13.89 -10.86 17.20
C ARG A 83 12.50 -11.22 17.71
N GLY A 84 12.40 -12.24 18.55
CA GLY A 84 11.17 -12.60 19.26
C GLY A 84 11.20 -14.03 19.80
N ASN A 85 10.53 -14.27 20.93
CA ASN A 85 10.32 -15.62 21.42
C ASN A 85 9.42 -16.40 20.46
N ARG A 86 9.73 -17.69 20.26
CA ARG A 86 8.86 -18.64 19.59
C ARG A 86 8.21 -19.53 20.64
N TYR A 87 6.98 -19.94 20.37
CA TYR A 87 6.21 -20.79 21.26
C TYR A 87 5.86 -22.06 20.50
N VAL A 88 6.31 -23.20 21.02
CA VAL A 88 6.04 -24.51 20.44
C VAL A 88 4.98 -25.18 21.29
N ILE A 89 3.83 -25.49 20.68
CA ILE A 89 2.74 -26.22 21.31
C ILE A 89 2.92 -27.69 20.94
N ARG A 90 3.10 -28.56 21.94
CA ARG A 90 3.48 -29.96 21.75
C ARG A 90 2.45 -30.93 22.32
N VAL A 91 2.07 -31.95 21.55
CA VAL A 91 1.28 -33.11 21.99
C VAL A 91 2.03 -34.38 21.62
N VAL A 92 2.57 -35.07 22.63
CA VAL A 92 3.42 -36.26 22.45
C VAL A 92 2.63 -37.57 22.56
N ARG A 93 1.83 -37.74 23.63
CA ARG A 93 1.14 -39.02 23.89
C ARG A 93 0.04 -39.32 22.88
N ASP A 94 -0.80 -38.32 22.60
CA ASP A 94 -1.99 -38.47 21.76
C ASP A 94 -1.84 -37.80 20.39
N GLY A 95 -0.59 -37.64 19.91
CA GLY A 95 -0.27 -36.91 18.69
C GLY A 95 -0.98 -37.47 17.45
N GLU A 96 -0.98 -38.80 17.28
CA GLU A 96 -1.70 -39.45 16.16
C GLU A 96 -3.21 -39.23 16.24
N ALA A 97 -3.81 -39.36 17.42
CA ALA A 97 -5.25 -39.17 17.61
C ALA A 97 -5.66 -37.74 17.26
N LEU A 98 -4.92 -36.74 17.77
CA LEU A 98 -5.12 -35.33 17.42
C LEU A 98 -4.91 -35.08 15.92
N ALA A 99 -3.88 -35.68 15.31
CA ALA A 99 -3.61 -35.53 13.89
C ALA A 99 -4.75 -36.04 13.00
N ARG A 100 -5.37 -37.18 13.36
CA ARG A 100 -6.55 -37.71 12.67
C ARG A 100 -7.78 -36.81 12.88
N GLN A 101 -8.05 -36.40 14.13
CA GLN A 101 -9.22 -35.56 14.46
C GLN A 101 -9.16 -34.16 13.84
N THR A 102 -7.95 -33.61 13.64
CA THR A 102 -7.72 -32.30 13.00
C THR A 102 -7.55 -32.40 11.49
N GLY A 103 -7.52 -33.61 10.93
CA GLY A 103 -7.37 -33.85 9.50
C GLY A 103 -5.97 -33.56 8.95
N LEU A 104 -4.94 -33.56 9.81
CA LEU A 104 -3.53 -33.58 9.39
C LEU A 104 -3.13 -34.94 8.82
N LEU A 105 -3.84 -36.00 9.21
CA LEU A 105 -3.76 -37.32 8.61
C LEU A 105 -5.08 -37.67 7.93
N ASP A 106 -5.01 -38.34 6.79
CA ASP A 106 -6.16 -38.93 6.13
C ASP A 106 -6.62 -40.23 6.81
N GLY A 107 -7.73 -40.82 6.35
CA GLY A 107 -8.25 -42.07 6.90
C GLY A 107 -7.30 -43.27 6.77
N ARG A 108 -6.28 -43.18 5.90
CA ARG A 108 -5.24 -44.19 5.71
C ARG A 108 -3.97 -43.89 6.53
N GLY A 109 -3.98 -42.84 7.35
CA GLY A 109 -2.83 -42.43 8.16
C GLY A 109 -1.74 -41.68 7.37
N ARG A 110 -2.06 -41.17 6.17
CA ARG A 110 -1.09 -40.41 5.35
C ARG A 110 -1.21 -38.91 5.63
N PRO A 111 -0.10 -38.15 5.63
CA PRO A 111 -0.12 -36.70 5.78
C PRO A 111 -0.97 -36.00 4.72
N VAL A 112 -1.85 -35.10 5.16
CA VAL A 112 -2.63 -34.22 4.29
C VAL A 112 -1.79 -33.00 3.91
N ARG A 113 -1.53 -32.82 2.61
CA ARG A 113 -0.70 -31.72 2.10
C ARG A 113 -1.41 -30.36 2.09
N GLY A 114 -2.71 -30.34 1.79
CA GLY A 114 -3.52 -29.11 1.83
C GLY A 114 -4.19 -28.92 3.19
N LEU A 115 -5.47 -28.56 3.13
CA LEU A 115 -6.39 -28.63 4.26
C LEU A 115 -7.31 -29.85 4.09
N PRO A 116 -7.84 -30.42 5.18
CA PRO A 116 -8.77 -31.55 5.08
C PRO A 116 -10.07 -31.16 4.36
N SER A 117 -10.65 -32.11 3.63
CA SER A 117 -11.84 -31.89 2.79
C SER A 117 -13.03 -31.33 3.57
N VAL A 118 -13.24 -31.76 4.81
CA VAL A 118 -14.30 -31.26 5.69
C VAL A 118 -14.16 -29.75 5.97
N VAL A 119 -12.92 -29.26 6.07
CA VAL A 119 -12.63 -27.83 6.29
C VAL A 119 -12.75 -27.06 4.98
N VAL A 120 -12.22 -27.59 3.88
CA VAL A 120 -12.32 -26.97 2.54
C VAL A 120 -13.78 -26.80 2.11
N ASN A 121 -14.61 -27.81 2.39
CA ASN A 121 -16.04 -27.83 2.05
C ASN A 121 -16.94 -27.32 3.20
N GLY A 122 -16.37 -26.69 4.24
CA GLY A 122 -17.12 -26.18 5.41
C GLY A 122 -18.12 -25.07 5.07
N SER A 123 -18.64 -24.35 6.04
CA SER A 123 -19.44 -23.13 5.80
C SER A 123 -18.56 -21.90 5.49
N ALA A 124 -19.17 -20.77 5.09
CA ALA A 124 -18.44 -19.51 4.94
C ALA A 124 -17.73 -19.10 6.25
N ALA A 125 -18.40 -19.26 7.40
CA ALA A 125 -17.79 -19.03 8.71
C ALA A 125 -16.60 -19.96 9.02
N ASP A 126 -16.61 -21.19 8.48
CA ASP A 126 -15.46 -22.09 8.61
C ASP A 126 -14.29 -21.62 7.71
N ALA A 127 -14.57 -21.03 6.55
CA ALA A 127 -13.56 -20.42 5.69
C ALA A 127 -12.93 -19.14 6.30
N GLU A 128 -13.72 -18.32 7.00
CA GLU A 128 -13.21 -17.22 7.83
C GLU A 128 -12.26 -17.76 8.92
N ALA A 129 -12.63 -18.90 9.53
CA ALA A 129 -11.81 -19.58 10.54
C ALA A 129 -10.50 -20.12 9.98
N VAL A 130 -10.51 -20.66 8.76
CA VAL A 130 -9.32 -21.10 8.05
C VAL A 130 -8.34 -19.95 7.89
N TRP A 131 -8.82 -18.79 7.42
CA TRP A 131 -8.00 -17.59 7.28
C TRP A 131 -7.44 -17.09 8.61
N ARG A 132 -8.27 -17.05 9.65
CA ARG A 132 -7.83 -16.68 11.00
C ARG A 132 -6.76 -17.64 11.53
N GLY A 133 -6.95 -18.95 11.41
CA GLY A 133 -5.96 -19.96 11.84
C GLY A 133 -4.64 -19.84 11.07
N ALA A 134 -4.70 -19.68 9.74
CA ALA A 134 -3.52 -19.52 8.91
C ALA A 134 -2.77 -18.20 9.20
N PHE A 135 -3.51 -17.11 9.44
CA PHE A 135 -2.92 -15.82 9.82
C PHE A 135 -2.27 -15.88 11.21
N LEU A 136 -2.92 -16.51 12.19
CA LEU A 136 -2.35 -16.72 13.52
C LEU A 136 -1.02 -17.49 13.47
N ALA A 137 -0.92 -18.51 12.61
CA ALA A 137 0.32 -19.26 12.39
C ALA A 137 1.44 -18.39 11.81
N HIS A 138 1.27 -17.92 10.57
CA HIS A 138 2.33 -17.28 9.79
C HIS A 138 1.82 -16.11 8.92
N GLY A 139 0.77 -15.44 9.40
CA GLY A 139 0.25 -14.21 8.82
C GLY A 139 1.10 -12.99 9.14
N SER A 140 1.07 -12.02 8.22
CA SER A 140 1.67 -10.70 8.37
C SER A 140 0.81 -9.64 7.70
N LEU A 141 0.76 -8.46 8.32
CA LEU A 141 0.11 -7.28 7.79
C LEU A 141 1.13 -6.13 7.76
N THR A 142 1.36 -5.56 6.58
CA THR A 142 2.23 -4.39 6.45
C THR A 142 1.48 -3.11 6.79
N GLU A 143 2.23 -2.05 7.06
CA GLU A 143 1.67 -0.70 7.15
C GLU A 143 0.95 -0.33 5.83
N PRO A 144 -0.16 0.41 5.91
CA PRO A 144 -0.83 0.90 4.72
C PRO A 144 0.07 1.90 3.97
N GLY A 145 -0.03 1.98 2.65
CA GLY A 145 0.72 2.94 1.83
C GLY A 145 0.94 2.45 0.41
N ARG A 146 2.11 2.75 -0.18
CA ARG A 146 2.44 2.36 -1.55
C ARG A 146 2.53 0.84 -1.76
N SER A 147 2.81 0.09 -0.70
CA SER A 147 3.03 -1.36 -0.76
C SER A 147 2.35 -2.06 0.41
N SER A 148 1.03 -1.84 0.53
CA SER A 148 0.19 -2.59 1.47
C SER A 148 0.10 -4.05 1.04
N ALA A 149 0.27 -4.96 2.00
CA ALA A 149 0.06 -6.38 1.80
C ALA A 149 -0.40 -7.05 3.11
N LEU A 150 -1.34 -7.99 2.95
CA LEU A 150 -1.60 -9.05 3.91
C LEU A 150 -1.10 -10.35 3.29
N GLU A 151 -0.22 -11.05 4.01
CA GLU A 151 0.41 -12.27 3.52
C GLU A 151 0.36 -13.39 4.55
N VAL A 152 0.21 -14.63 4.07
CA VAL A 152 0.37 -15.85 4.87
C VAL A 152 1.42 -16.74 4.22
N THR A 153 2.46 -17.10 4.97
CA THR A 153 3.44 -18.11 4.53
C THR A 153 2.82 -19.50 4.62
N CYS A 154 2.92 -20.29 3.57
CA CYS A 154 2.27 -21.58 3.43
C CYS A 154 3.30 -22.72 3.52
N PRO A 155 2.93 -23.90 4.06
CA PRO A 155 3.80 -25.06 4.15
C PRO A 155 4.00 -25.81 2.82
N GLY A 156 3.37 -25.36 1.74
CA GLY A 156 3.43 -25.95 0.40
C GLY A 156 2.32 -25.44 -0.52
N PRO A 157 2.37 -25.78 -1.81
CA PRO A 157 1.47 -25.23 -2.81
C PRO A 157 0.03 -25.71 -2.61
N GLU A 158 -0.20 -26.94 -2.15
CA GLU A 158 -1.54 -27.46 -1.88
C GLU A 158 -2.24 -26.71 -0.74
N ALA A 159 -1.50 -26.30 0.30
CA ALA A 159 -2.02 -25.50 1.39
C ALA A 159 -2.31 -24.06 0.94
N ALA A 160 -1.44 -23.48 0.09
CA ALA A 160 -1.67 -22.16 -0.50
C ALA A 160 -2.93 -22.14 -1.38
N LEU A 161 -3.12 -23.15 -2.23
CA LEU A 161 -4.33 -23.30 -3.06
C LEU A 161 -5.58 -23.47 -2.21
N ALA A 162 -5.52 -24.25 -1.13
CA ALA A 162 -6.65 -24.43 -0.21
C ALA A 162 -7.02 -23.10 0.49
N LEU A 163 -6.03 -22.29 0.89
CA LEU A 163 -6.27 -20.99 1.51
C LEU A 163 -6.83 -19.95 0.52
N VAL A 164 -6.37 -19.94 -0.74
CA VAL A 164 -6.98 -19.15 -1.82
C VAL A 164 -8.43 -19.58 -2.05
N GLY A 165 -8.70 -20.89 -2.04
CA GLY A 165 -10.04 -21.44 -2.10
C GLY A 165 -10.93 -20.93 -0.97
N ALA A 166 -10.45 -20.97 0.27
CA ALA A 166 -11.16 -20.43 1.43
C ALA A 166 -11.44 -18.92 1.28
N ALA A 167 -10.51 -18.14 0.72
CA ALA A 167 -10.71 -16.72 0.46
C ALA A 167 -11.86 -16.46 -0.52
N ARG A 168 -11.85 -17.19 -1.64
CA ARG A 168 -12.89 -17.07 -2.68
C ARG A 168 -14.29 -17.38 -2.13
N ARG A 169 -14.39 -18.30 -1.17
CA ARG A 169 -15.66 -18.68 -0.55
C ARG A 169 -16.29 -17.62 0.35
N ILE A 170 -15.52 -16.60 0.71
CA ILE A 170 -15.96 -15.42 1.46
C ILE A 170 -15.78 -14.15 0.63
N ASP A 171 -15.76 -14.30 -0.70
CA ASP A 171 -15.63 -13.23 -1.70
C ASP A 171 -14.33 -12.41 -1.63
N ILE A 172 -13.28 -12.95 -1.01
CA ILE A 172 -11.97 -12.31 -0.90
C ILE A 172 -11.05 -12.74 -2.05
N ALA A 173 -10.56 -11.76 -2.81
CA ALA A 173 -9.60 -11.96 -3.88
C ALA A 173 -8.16 -12.12 -3.34
N ALA A 174 -7.71 -13.37 -3.19
CA ALA A 174 -6.34 -13.70 -2.79
C ALA A 174 -5.54 -14.41 -3.89
N LYS A 175 -4.22 -14.25 -3.91
CA LYS A 175 -3.33 -14.87 -4.92
C LYS A 175 -2.24 -15.70 -4.26
N ALA A 176 -2.09 -16.95 -4.71
CA ALA A 176 -0.93 -17.77 -4.38
C ALA A 176 0.29 -17.31 -5.21
N ARG A 177 1.46 -17.25 -4.57
CA ARG A 177 2.75 -16.88 -5.17
C ARG A 177 3.86 -17.70 -4.52
N GLU A 178 4.84 -18.10 -5.31
CA GLU A 178 6.09 -18.64 -4.78
C GLU A 178 7.14 -17.52 -4.78
N VAL A 179 7.81 -17.33 -3.64
CA VAL A 179 8.89 -16.35 -3.50
C VAL A 179 10.08 -17.04 -2.86
N ARG A 180 11.18 -17.18 -3.63
CA ARG A 180 12.42 -17.84 -3.18
C ARG A 180 12.19 -19.25 -2.65
N GLY A 181 11.38 -20.05 -3.34
CA GLY A 181 11.05 -21.42 -2.92
C GLY A 181 10.05 -21.52 -1.76
N ILE A 182 9.44 -20.40 -1.36
CA ILE A 182 8.44 -20.37 -0.27
C ILE A 182 7.09 -19.96 -0.84
N ASP A 183 6.10 -20.85 -0.69
CA ASP A 183 4.71 -20.58 -1.03
C ASP A 183 4.09 -19.56 -0.08
N ARG A 184 3.34 -18.61 -0.65
CA ARG A 184 2.64 -17.56 0.07
C ARG A 184 1.28 -17.31 -0.56
N VAL A 185 0.31 -16.90 0.26
CA VAL A 185 -0.92 -16.29 -0.22
C VAL A 185 -0.88 -14.81 0.14
N VAL A 186 -1.14 -13.95 -0.84
CA VAL A 186 -0.99 -12.49 -0.73
C VAL A 186 -2.24 -11.77 -1.21
N ILE A 187 -2.61 -10.72 -0.47
CA ILE A 187 -3.61 -9.72 -0.83
C ILE A 187 -2.93 -8.35 -0.78
N ARG A 188 -3.07 -7.54 -1.83
CA ARG A 188 -2.43 -6.22 -1.94
C ARG A 188 -3.41 -5.07 -2.04
N ASP A 189 -4.63 -5.35 -2.47
CA ASP A 189 -5.68 -4.35 -2.57
C ASP A 189 -6.15 -3.94 -1.17
N GLY A 190 -6.19 -2.63 -0.90
CA GLY A 190 -6.44 -2.11 0.44
C GLY A 190 -7.83 -2.44 0.95
N ASP A 191 -8.83 -2.36 0.07
CA ASP A 191 -10.23 -2.61 0.43
C ASP A 191 -10.45 -4.11 0.66
N THR A 192 -9.82 -4.97 -0.15
CA THR A 192 -9.82 -6.42 0.05
C THR A 192 -9.11 -6.82 1.36
N ILE A 193 -8.02 -6.14 1.73
CA ILE A 193 -7.35 -6.35 3.03
C ILE A 193 -8.30 -5.97 4.17
N ALA A 194 -8.97 -4.82 4.07
CA ALA A 194 -9.93 -4.35 5.06
C ALA A 194 -11.09 -5.34 5.23
N GLU A 195 -11.67 -5.82 4.13
CA GLU A 195 -12.74 -6.82 4.17
C GLU A 195 -12.27 -8.12 4.82
N LEU A 196 -11.07 -8.63 4.50
CA LEU A 196 -10.56 -9.83 5.14
C LEU A 196 -10.34 -9.63 6.65
N LEU A 197 -9.87 -8.46 7.09
CA LEU A 197 -9.72 -8.16 8.51
C LEU A 197 -11.07 -8.18 9.23
N VAL A 198 -12.13 -7.62 8.64
CA VAL A 198 -13.51 -7.74 9.15
C VAL A 198 -13.92 -9.21 9.25
N ARG A 199 -13.78 -9.98 8.16
CA ARG A 199 -14.16 -11.40 8.10
C ARG A 199 -13.43 -12.25 9.13
N MET A 200 -12.16 -11.97 9.40
CA MET A 200 -11.40 -12.68 10.43
C MET A 200 -11.81 -12.26 11.86
N GLY A 201 -12.33 -11.04 12.02
CA GLY A 201 -12.77 -10.46 13.29
C GLY A 201 -11.78 -9.47 13.92
N ALA A 202 -10.85 -8.91 13.15
CA ALA A 202 -9.83 -7.95 13.60
C ALA A 202 -10.28 -6.48 13.41
N HIS A 203 -11.39 -6.11 14.04
CA HIS A 203 -12.05 -4.82 13.86
C HIS A 203 -11.25 -3.64 14.44
N GLU A 204 -10.70 -3.80 15.65
CA GLU A 204 -9.94 -2.74 16.32
C GLU A 204 -8.65 -2.45 15.57
N THR A 205 -7.96 -3.50 15.13
CA THR A 205 -6.74 -3.33 14.33
C THR A 205 -7.04 -2.74 12.96
N LEU A 206 -8.20 -3.07 12.36
CA LEU A 206 -8.63 -2.47 11.11
C LEU A 206 -8.85 -0.95 11.24
N LEU A 207 -9.50 -0.48 12.32
CA LEU A 207 -9.69 0.96 12.55
C LEU A 207 -8.36 1.72 12.56
N VAL A 208 -7.37 1.19 13.28
CA VAL A 208 -6.02 1.77 13.33
C VAL A 208 -5.35 1.72 11.95
N TRP A 209 -5.56 0.64 11.19
CA TRP A 209 -4.99 0.49 9.86
C TRP A 209 -5.61 1.49 8.86
N GLU A 210 -6.93 1.66 8.86
CA GLU A 210 -7.65 2.63 8.03
C GLU A 210 -7.31 4.08 8.38
N GLU A 211 -7.19 4.42 9.67
CA GLU A 211 -6.75 5.75 10.11
C GLU A 211 -5.36 6.08 9.53
N ARG A 212 -4.43 5.11 9.55
CA ARG A 212 -3.09 5.28 8.97
C ARG A 212 -3.12 5.37 7.45
N ARG A 213 -4.02 4.63 6.78
CA ARG A 213 -4.23 4.70 5.33
C ARG A 213 -4.71 6.09 4.92
N MET A 214 -5.76 6.59 5.56
CA MET A 214 -6.33 7.91 5.32
C MET A 214 -5.32 9.03 5.54
N ARG A 215 -4.57 8.99 6.66
CA ARG A 215 -3.52 9.99 6.94
C ARG A 215 -2.45 10.04 5.84
N LYS A 216 -2.06 8.88 5.29
CA LYS A 216 -1.08 8.82 4.20
C LYS A 216 -1.66 9.32 2.88
N GLU A 217 -2.93 9.04 2.60
CA GLU A 217 -3.61 9.55 1.41
C GLU A 217 -3.72 11.07 1.43
N VAL A 218 -4.16 11.66 2.54
CA VAL A 218 -4.23 13.11 2.73
C VAL A 218 -2.86 13.76 2.52
N ARG A 219 -1.80 13.22 3.13
CA ARG A 219 -0.43 13.71 2.93
C ARG A 219 0.04 13.59 1.48
N ALA A 220 -0.26 12.48 0.82
CA ALA A 220 0.11 12.27 -0.58
C ALA A 220 -0.59 13.27 -1.50
N THR A 221 -1.84 13.61 -1.23
CA THR A 221 -2.60 14.64 -1.96
C THR A 221 -2.04 16.03 -1.70
N ALA A 222 -1.78 16.39 -0.44
CA ALA A 222 -1.16 17.67 -0.08
C ALA A 222 0.21 17.86 -0.75
N ASN A 223 1.05 16.83 -0.75
CA ASN A 223 2.36 16.88 -1.41
C ASN A 223 2.23 17.02 -2.93
N ARG A 224 1.25 16.36 -3.56
CA ARG A 224 0.98 16.53 -4.99
C ARG A 224 0.56 17.96 -5.33
N LEU A 225 -0.31 18.55 -4.50
CA LEU A 225 -0.75 19.93 -4.68
C LEU A 225 0.41 20.91 -4.51
N ALA A 226 1.20 20.78 -3.44
CA ALA A 226 2.36 21.63 -3.21
C ALA A 226 3.38 21.56 -4.36
N ASN A 227 3.67 20.35 -4.86
CA ASN A 227 4.56 20.17 -6.01
C ASN A 227 3.98 20.76 -7.30
N PHE A 228 2.66 20.71 -7.48
CA PHE A 228 2.00 21.31 -8.63
C PHE A 228 2.05 22.84 -8.59
N ASP A 229 1.82 23.44 -7.42
CA ASP A 229 1.89 24.89 -7.22
C ASP A 229 3.32 25.41 -7.43
N ASP A 230 4.32 24.73 -6.86
CA ASP A 230 5.73 25.06 -7.07
C ASP A 230 6.14 24.99 -8.55
N ALA A 231 5.78 23.90 -9.23
CA ALA A 231 6.07 23.73 -10.66
C ALA A 231 5.35 24.78 -11.53
N ASN A 232 4.14 25.19 -11.17
CA ASN A 232 3.40 26.24 -11.90
C ASN A 232 3.99 27.62 -11.66
N LEU A 233 4.39 27.92 -10.43
CA LEU A 233 5.01 29.19 -10.06
C LEU A 233 6.35 29.35 -10.79
N ARG A 234 7.19 28.31 -10.78
CA ARG A 234 8.47 28.28 -11.51
C ARG A 234 8.29 28.50 -13.01
N ARG A 235 7.40 27.73 -13.66
CA ARG A 235 7.12 27.89 -15.10
C ARG A 235 6.58 29.28 -15.45
N SER A 236 5.72 29.83 -14.59
CA SER A 236 5.12 31.15 -14.82
C SER A 236 6.15 32.27 -14.63
N ALA A 237 7.05 32.15 -13.64
CA ALA A 237 8.16 33.07 -13.44
C ALA A 237 9.14 33.05 -14.63
N GLN A 238 9.48 31.88 -15.15
CA GLN A 238 10.33 31.73 -16.33
C GLN A 238 9.71 32.35 -17.58
N ALA A 239 8.45 32.03 -17.85
CA ALA A 239 7.72 32.62 -18.96
C ALA A 239 7.65 34.15 -18.85
N ALA A 240 7.48 34.70 -17.63
CA ALA A 240 7.49 36.14 -17.39
C ALA A 240 8.87 36.77 -17.68
N VAL A 241 9.95 36.12 -17.24
CA VAL A 241 11.33 36.56 -17.48
C VAL A 241 11.69 36.53 -18.98
N ALA A 242 11.38 35.43 -19.67
CA ALA A 242 11.60 35.31 -21.12
C ALA A 242 10.75 36.31 -21.91
N ALA A 243 9.48 36.49 -21.55
CA ALA A 243 8.63 37.50 -22.15
C ALA A 243 9.15 38.92 -21.91
N GLY A 244 9.71 39.19 -20.73
CA GLY A 244 10.38 40.45 -20.40
C GLY A 244 11.54 40.76 -21.35
N ALA A 245 12.45 39.81 -21.55
CA ALA A 245 13.60 39.97 -22.45
C ALA A 245 13.17 40.20 -23.91
N ARG A 246 12.15 39.46 -24.39
CA ARG A 246 11.61 39.63 -25.75
C ARG A 246 10.95 40.99 -25.95
N VAL A 247 10.19 41.46 -24.95
CA VAL A 247 9.52 42.76 -25.00
C VAL A 247 10.54 43.90 -24.98
N ASP A 248 11.58 43.79 -24.16
CA ASP A 248 12.68 44.76 -24.13
C ASP A 248 13.29 44.92 -25.53
N ARG A 249 13.61 43.79 -26.17
CA ARG A 249 14.10 43.76 -27.55
C ARG A 249 13.08 44.30 -28.56
N ALA A 250 11.79 44.03 -28.37
CA ALA A 250 10.74 44.52 -29.26
C ALA A 250 10.64 46.05 -29.25
N LEU A 251 10.79 46.67 -28.07
CA LEU A 251 10.81 48.12 -27.92
C LEU A 251 12.05 48.73 -28.61
N GLU A 252 13.22 48.08 -28.52
CA GLU A 252 14.42 48.52 -29.24
C GLU A 252 14.25 48.47 -30.77
N ILE A 253 13.66 47.40 -31.30
CA ILE A 253 13.47 47.20 -32.76
C ILE A 253 12.49 48.22 -33.33
N LEU A 254 11.39 48.46 -32.62
CA LEU A 254 10.32 49.31 -33.10
C LEU A 254 10.59 50.80 -32.85
N GLY A 255 11.25 51.16 -31.75
CA GLY A 255 11.57 52.55 -31.42
C GLY A 255 10.31 53.42 -31.31
N ASP A 256 10.28 54.52 -32.05
CA ASP A 256 9.17 55.47 -32.05
C ASP A 256 7.93 55.00 -32.84
N ASP A 257 8.03 53.89 -33.58
CA ASP A 257 6.93 53.35 -34.40
C ASP A 257 5.92 52.52 -33.58
N VAL A 258 6.12 52.36 -32.27
CA VAL A 258 5.24 51.55 -31.41
C VAL A 258 3.97 52.33 -31.06
N PRO A 259 2.76 51.79 -31.31
CA PRO A 259 1.53 52.40 -30.81
C PRO A 259 1.52 52.52 -29.27
N ASP A 260 1.08 53.66 -28.74
CA ASP A 260 1.13 53.98 -27.30
C ASP A 260 0.58 52.88 -26.39
N HIS A 261 -0.56 52.29 -26.76
CA HIS A 261 -1.21 51.24 -25.97
C HIS A 261 -0.41 49.92 -25.93
N LEU A 262 0.46 49.67 -26.92
CA LEU A 262 1.39 48.52 -26.94
C LEU A 262 2.69 48.87 -26.23
N LYS A 263 3.20 50.09 -26.42
CA LYS A 263 4.40 50.61 -25.73
C LYS A 263 4.21 50.56 -24.22
N TYR A 264 3.09 51.07 -23.73
CA TYR A 264 2.72 51.03 -22.32
C TYR A 264 2.70 49.60 -21.74
N ALA A 265 2.11 48.66 -22.47
CA ALA A 265 2.08 47.25 -22.05
C ALA A 265 3.49 46.62 -22.03
N GLY A 266 4.35 47.04 -22.97
CA GLY A 266 5.74 46.61 -23.05
C GLY A 266 6.58 47.12 -21.89
N GLU A 267 6.52 48.43 -21.64
CA GLU A 267 7.21 49.09 -20.52
C GLU A 267 6.79 48.49 -19.17
N LEU A 268 5.49 48.22 -18.99
CA LEU A 268 4.98 47.59 -17.77
C LEU A 268 5.55 46.17 -17.57
N ARG A 269 5.70 45.38 -18.63
CA ARG A 269 6.32 44.04 -18.58
C ARG A 269 7.83 44.12 -18.30
N VAL A 270 8.54 45.10 -18.87
CA VAL A 270 9.98 45.30 -18.64
C VAL A 270 10.24 45.82 -17.21
N GLY A 271 9.39 46.72 -16.72
CA GLY A 271 9.47 47.26 -15.35
C GLY A 271 9.16 46.22 -14.27
N HIS A 272 8.32 45.23 -14.58
CA HIS A 272 7.90 44.18 -13.64
C HIS A 272 8.18 42.77 -14.19
N LYS A 273 9.48 42.45 -14.38
CA LYS A 273 9.94 41.21 -15.03
C LYS A 273 9.45 39.91 -14.37
N GLN A 274 9.19 39.94 -13.06
CA GLN A 274 8.75 38.78 -12.27
C GLN A 274 7.22 38.71 -12.09
N ALA A 275 6.48 39.76 -12.45
CA ALA A 275 5.03 39.79 -12.25
C ALA A 275 4.32 38.86 -13.23
N SER A 276 3.31 38.15 -12.75
CA SER A 276 2.38 37.42 -13.60
C SER A 276 1.58 38.37 -14.50
N LEU A 277 0.99 37.84 -15.59
CA LEU A 277 0.11 38.64 -16.46
C LEU A 277 -1.10 39.23 -15.71
N ASP A 278 -1.57 38.53 -14.68
CA ASP A 278 -2.69 39.01 -13.85
C ASP A 278 -2.27 40.19 -12.96
N GLU A 279 -1.08 40.12 -12.37
CA GLU A 279 -0.49 41.23 -11.62
C GLU A 279 -0.19 42.43 -12.51
N LEU A 280 0.35 42.22 -13.72
CA LEU A 280 0.52 43.31 -14.69
C LEU A 280 -0.81 43.97 -15.06
N GLY A 281 -1.88 43.19 -15.22
CA GLY A 281 -3.21 43.72 -15.49
C GLY A 281 -3.69 44.65 -14.36
N ARG A 282 -3.43 44.28 -13.10
CA ARG A 282 -3.76 45.10 -11.92
C ARG A 282 -2.88 46.34 -11.76
N LEU A 283 -1.63 46.28 -12.18
CA LEU A 283 -0.68 47.41 -12.14
C LEU A 283 -0.92 48.42 -13.28
N ALA A 284 -1.64 48.02 -14.33
CA ALA A 284 -1.99 48.90 -15.43
C ALA A 284 -2.97 50.00 -14.98
N ASP A 285 -2.84 51.18 -15.58
CA ASP A 285 -3.75 52.31 -15.39
C ASP A 285 -4.25 52.79 -16.77
N PRO A 286 -5.55 52.63 -17.08
CA PRO A 286 -6.57 51.95 -16.26
C PRO A 286 -6.31 50.44 -16.13
N PRO A 287 -6.83 49.77 -15.07
CA PRO A 287 -6.66 48.33 -14.87
C PRO A 287 -7.12 47.51 -16.08
N LEU A 288 -6.31 46.52 -16.45
CA LEU A 288 -6.56 45.63 -17.57
C LEU A 288 -6.81 44.21 -17.08
N THR A 289 -7.61 43.46 -17.83
CA THR A 289 -7.70 42.01 -17.62
C THR A 289 -6.40 41.33 -18.06
N LYS A 290 -6.10 40.17 -17.46
CA LYS A 290 -4.98 39.30 -17.85
C LYS A 290 -4.89 39.10 -19.37
N ASP A 291 -6.02 38.87 -20.04
CA ASP A 291 -6.06 38.62 -21.48
C ASP A 291 -5.83 39.89 -22.31
N ALA A 292 -6.28 41.05 -21.83
CA ALA A 292 -6.05 42.32 -22.50
C ALA A 292 -4.57 42.70 -22.50
N ILE A 293 -3.88 42.58 -21.37
CA ILE A 293 -2.43 42.85 -21.29
C ILE A 293 -1.63 41.80 -22.07
N ALA A 294 -2.00 40.52 -21.98
CA ALA A 294 -1.36 39.45 -22.74
C ALA A 294 -1.51 39.66 -24.27
N GLY A 295 -2.70 40.08 -24.71
CA GLY A 295 -2.98 40.39 -26.10
C GLY A 295 -2.16 41.58 -26.62
N ARG A 296 -1.97 42.62 -25.81
CA ARG A 296 -1.11 43.78 -26.15
C ARG A 296 0.35 43.36 -26.28
N ILE A 297 0.89 42.62 -25.31
CA ILE A 297 2.27 42.10 -25.36
C ILE A 297 2.48 41.22 -26.61
N ARG A 298 1.53 40.31 -26.92
CA ARG A 298 1.64 39.45 -28.10
C ARG A 298 1.66 40.24 -29.41
N ARG A 299 0.84 41.28 -29.53
CA ARG A 299 0.83 42.16 -30.72
C ARG A 299 2.11 42.98 -30.84
N LEU A 300 2.66 43.46 -29.73
CA LEU A 300 3.95 44.16 -29.71
C LEU A 300 5.07 43.28 -30.26
N LEU A 301 5.18 42.04 -29.76
CA LEU A 301 6.18 41.07 -30.21
C LEU A 301 6.02 40.76 -31.71
N ALA A 302 4.79 40.48 -32.16
CA ALA A 302 4.52 40.18 -33.57
C ALA A 302 4.87 41.36 -34.51
N MET A 303 4.63 42.60 -34.07
CA MET A 303 4.99 43.79 -34.82
C MET A 303 6.52 43.95 -34.93
N ALA A 304 7.24 43.72 -33.83
CA ALA A 304 8.70 43.77 -33.81
C ALA A 304 9.33 42.67 -34.66
N ASP A 305 8.86 41.43 -34.55
CA ASP A 305 9.36 40.30 -35.35
C ASP A 305 9.14 40.54 -36.85
N LYS A 306 7.99 41.13 -37.24
CA LYS A 306 7.72 41.51 -38.63
C LYS A 306 8.71 42.59 -39.13
N LYS A 307 8.92 43.66 -38.36
CA LYS A 307 9.88 44.73 -38.72
C LYS A 307 11.31 44.18 -38.82
N ALA A 308 11.69 43.30 -37.90
CA ALA A 308 13.00 42.65 -37.91
C ALA A 308 13.22 41.82 -39.18
N GLN A 309 12.21 41.06 -39.61
CA GLN A 309 12.25 40.29 -40.85
C GLN A 309 12.37 41.18 -42.09
N GLU A 310 11.62 42.28 -42.16
CA GLU A 310 11.67 43.24 -43.27
C GLU A 310 13.02 43.96 -43.37
N THR A 311 13.68 44.19 -42.24
CA THR A 311 14.97 44.92 -42.15
C THR A 311 16.19 44.00 -42.10
N GLY A 312 15.99 42.68 -42.08
CA GLY A 312 17.08 41.69 -42.08
C GLY A 312 17.87 41.60 -40.77
N ILE A 313 17.31 42.06 -39.64
CA ILE A 313 17.94 41.97 -38.31
C ILE A 313 17.38 40.81 -37.48
N PRO A 314 18.10 40.32 -36.45
CA PRO A 314 17.57 39.29 -35.54
C PRO A 314 16.31 39.76 -34.79
N GLY A 315 15.31 38.88 -34.71
CA GLY A 315 14.02 39.13 -34.06
C GLY A 315 14.06 39.13 -32.53
N THR A 316 12.88 39.16 -31.91
CA THR A 316 12.73 39.32 -30.45
C THR A 316 13.30 38.18 -29.61
N GLU A 317 13.54 37.01 -30.21
CA GLU A 317 14.07 35.83 -29.52
C GLU A 317 15.60 35.85 -29.35
N PHE A 318 16.31 36.76 -30.02
CA PHE A 318 17.78 36.81 -30.02
C PHE A 318 18.40 36.96 -28.62
N ASN A 319 17.73 37.70 -27.72
CA ASN A 319 18.21 37.96 -26.35
C ASN A 319 17.68 36.95 -25.32
N VAL A 320 16.92 35.93 -25.74
CA VAL A 320 16.44 34.88 -24.84
C VAL A 320 17.55 33.84 -24.69
N THR A 321 18.19 33.81 -23.51
CA THR A 321 19.25 32.83 -23.22
C THR A 321 18.65 31.44 -22.99
N PHE A 322 19.44 30.39 -23.28
CA PHE A 322 19.03 29.00 -23.09
C PHE A 322 18.65 28.70 -21.62
N ASP A 323 19.35 29.30 -20.67
CA ASP A 323 19.07 29.21 -19.22
C ASP A 323 17.71 29.80 -18.82
N MET A 324 17.14 30.69 -19.63
CA MET A 324 15.78 31.23 -19.42
C MET A 324 14.68 30.28 -19.93
N LEU A 325 15.04 29.26 -20.73
CA LEU A 325 14.12 28.31 -21.37
C LEU A 325 14.17 26.92 -20.74
N GLU A 326 15.32 26.47 -20.23
CA GLU A 326 15.50 25.18 -19.56
C GLU A 326 16.14 25.36 -18.17
N SER A 327 15.33 25.34 -17.11
CA SER A 327 15.74 24.98 -15.74
C SER A 327 14.58 24.66 -14.85
#